data_AF-A0A954YWG8-F1
#
_entry.id   AF-A0A954YWG8-F1
#
_cell.length_a   1.000
_cell.length_b   1.000
_cell.length_c   1.000
_cell.angle_alpha   90.00
_cell.angle_beta   90.00
_cell.angle_gamma   90.00
#
_symmetry.space_group_name_H-M   'P 1'
#
loop_
_entity.id
_entity.type
_entity.pdbx_description
1 polymer ?
#
loop_
_entity_poly.entity_id
_entity_poly.type
_entity_poly.pdbx_seq_one_letter_code
_entity_poly.pdbx_strand_id
1 'polypeptide(L)'
;MMLRQFTQRLCAEFFRPSPGRTDAPHSGAQTLMAIALLAFLAPYLSPSQAGAQCELSQLARLTAPQSTTDHFSHTIGISGDTVLIGRSPGTGGGGSESCYLFQTTNGAWELLATLTASDAALGDEFGRSVAIDGDTAVISARLDDDDGNASGAAYVFRKVSGTWQEIAKLTASDAAPGGEFGWDVAIDASTILVSGGVYQNTASIVYVFEEIAGQWQEVATLSVDAPAAVTTFGYDLSIDGATLVVGALLVSTSNSGPGAAYVFNKINGVWSPTATLSASDGASQDQFGASVSISGDHIAVGTILAQAAYVYENIAGTWQETAAIPGPSTGVATRFGSCVAISADDLVIGSPTEGGIGLDSESGAAYLYRRNGGVWE
;
A
#
# COMPACT_ATOMS: atom_id res chain seq x y z
N MET A 1 -9.94 5.32 -16.27
CA MET A 1 -8.58 5.80 -15.89
C MET A 1 -8.62 6.42 -14.50
N MET A 2 -9.66 7.21 -14.19
CA MET A 2 -10.07 7.80 -12.89
C MET A 2 -10.15 6.89 -11.63
N LEU A 3 -9.92 5.57 -11.73
CA LEU A 3 -10.18 4.58 -10.66
C LEU A 3 -8.93 3.73 -10.31
N ARG A 4 -7.79 3.99 -10.95
CA ARG A 4 -6.66 3.06 -11.05
C ARG A 4 -5.76 2.98 -9.80
N GLN A 5 -5.74 4.02 -8.98
CA GLN A 5 -4.82 4.11 -7.82
C GLN A 5 -5.53 4.38 -6.49
N PHE A 6 -6.83 4.63 -6.54
CA PHE A 6 -7.63 5.15 -5.43
C PHE A 6 -7.78 4.16 -4.26
N THR A 7 -7.34 2.89 -4.38
CA THR A 7 -7.76 1.86 -3.42
C THR A 7 -6.76 0.77 -3.04
N GLN A 8 -5.51 0.82 -3.49
CA GLN A 8 -4.53 -0.21 -3.11
C GLN A 8 -4.09 -0.13 -1.63
N ARG A 9 -4.46 0.91 -0.85
CA ARG A 9 -3.72 1.25 0.38
C ARG A 9 -4.52 1.46 1.67
N LEU A 10 -5.86 1.40 1.65
CA LEU A 10 -6.67 1.87 2.80
C LEU A 10 -6.62 1.05 4.11
N CYS A 11 -6.06 -0.17 4.15
CA CYS A 11 -6.18 -1.05 5.35
C CYS A 11 -4.87 -1.62 5.93
N ALA A 12 -3.69 -1.24 5.44
CA ALA A 12 -2.42 -1.94 5.70
C ALA A 12 -1.75 -1.75 7.07
N GLU A 13 -2.31 -0.96 8.00
CA GLU A 13 -1.57 -0.51 9.21
C GLU A 13 -2.13 -0.93 10.57
N PHE A 14 -3.27 -1.63 10.65
CA PHE A 14 -3.87 -1.97 11.95
C PHE A 14 -3.01 -2.90 12.83
N PHE A 15 -2.03 -3.65 12.29
CA PHE A 15 -1.20 -4.59 13.08
C PHE A 15 0.27 -4.73 12.63
N ARG A 16 0.88 -3.71 12.00
CA ARG A 16 2.34 -3.76 11.74
C ARG A 16 3.10 -3.73 13.08
N PRO A 17 3.95 -4.72 13.41
CA PRO A 17 4.76 -4.64 14.62
C PRO A 17 5.72 -3.47 14.49
N SER A 18 5.73 -2.58 15.48
CA SER A 18 6.77 -1.57 15.62
C SER A 18 8.11 -2.26 15.87
N PRO A 19 9.24 -1.67 15.44
CA PRO A 19 10.55 -2.10 15.90
C PRO A 19 10.59 -2.03 17.44
N GLY A 20 10.54 -3.18 18.11
CA GLY A 20 10.64 -3.29 19.57
C GLY A 20 9.44 -3.87 20.34
N ARG A 21 8.36 -4.35 19.70
CA ARG A 21 7.23 -5.00 20.40
C ARG A 21 7.29 -6.54 20.31
N THR A 22 7.28 -7.23 21.45
CA THR A 22 7.35 -8.71 21.57
C THR A 22 6.02 -9.38 21.93
N ASP A 23 4.91 -8.62 21.97
CA ASP A 23 3.65 -9.15 22.50
C ASP A 23 2.76 -9.72 21.39
N ALA A 24 2.15 -10.88 21.67
CA ALA A 24 1.24 -11.58 20.77
C ALA A 24 -0.01 -10.74 20.43
N PRO A 25 -0.62 -10.92 19.24
CA PRO A 25 -1.80 -10.14 18.83
C PRO A 25 -2.99 -10.38 19.78
N HIS A 26 -3.56 -9.29 20.30
CA HIS A 26 -4.69 -9.32 21.22
C HIS A 26 -5.97 -9.79 20.50
N SER A 27 -6.75 -10.63 21.19
CA SER A 27 -7.99 -11.27 20.72
C SER A 27 -9.19 -10.34 20.47
N GLY A 28 -8.97 -9.02 20.43
CA GLY A 28 -10.00 -7.98 20.27
C GLY A 28 -10.11 -7.39 18.86
N ALA A 29 -9.26 -7.79 17.90
CA ALA A 29 -9.22 -7.30 16.51
C ALA A 29 -10.44 -7.69 15.63
N GLN A 30 -11.56 -8.08 16.23
CA GLN A 30 -12.66 -8.81 15.59
C GLN A 30 -13.73 -7.93 14.93
N THR A 31 -13.55 -6.61 14.88
CA THR A 31 -14.56 -5.70 14.30
C THR A 31 -13.86 -4.66 13.43
N LEU A 32 -14.37 -4.46 12.20
CA LEU A 32 -14.01 -3.42 11.21
C LEU A 32 -12.96 -3.76 10.13
N MET A 33 -13.23 -4.85 9.41
CA MET A 33 -12.91 -4.92 7.97
C MET A 33 -13.94 -4.15 7.10
N ALA A 34 -14.64 -3.16 7.68
CA ALA A 34 -15.89 -2.62 7.16
C ALA A 34 -15.83 -1.17 6.63
N ILE A 35 -14.70 -0.48 6.69
CA ILE A 35 -14.64 0.96 6.34
C ILE A 35 -14.01 1.24 4.96
N ALA A 36 -13.20 0.35 4.38
CA ALA A 36 -12.50 0.67 3.13
C ALA A 36 -13.30 0.48 1.83
N LEU A 37 -14.52 -0.07 1.88
CA LEU A 37 -15.29 -0.41 0.66
C LEU A 37 -16.27 0.68 0.19
N LEU A 38 -16.30 1.87 0.81
CA LEU A 38 -17.47 2.75 0.75
C LEU A 38 -17.37 4.05 -0.06
N ALA A 39 -16.24 4.33 -0.72
CA ALA A 39 -16.12 5.53 -1.55
C ALA A 39 -16.49 5.34 -3.05
N PHE A 40 -16.93 4.15 -3.49
CA PHE A 40 -16.99 3.81 -4.93
C PHE A 40 -18.29 4.12 -5.69
N LEU A 41 -19.22 4.91 -5.15
CA LEU A 41 -20.54 5.13 -5.79
C LEU A 41 -20.90 6.60 -6.09
N ALA A 42 -19.91 7.47 -6.27
CA ALA A 42 -20.14 8.85 -6.68
C ALA A 42 -20.88 9.08 -8.03
N PRO A 43 -21.02 8.13 -9.00
CA PRO A 43 -21.78 8.44 -10.22
C PRO A 43 -23.31 8.50 -10.04
N TYR A 44 -23.86 8.14 -8.87
CA TYR A 44 -25.33 8.04 -8.68
C TYR A 44 -25.97 9.15 -7.84
N LEU A 45 -25.22 10.19 -7.45
CA LEU A 45 -25.78 11.31 -6.68
C LEU A 45 -25.94 12.55 -7.56
N SER A 46 -27.19 12.94 -7.81
CA SER A 46 -27.53 14.20 -8.49
C SER A 46 -27.00 15.42 -7.71
N PRO A 47 -26.55 16.48 -8.39
CA PRO A 47 -25.95 17.64 -7.73
C PRO A 47 -27.02 18.52 -7.11
N SER A 48 -27.39 18.25 -5.85
CA SER A 48 -27.98 19.27 -4.99
C SER A 48 -27.94 18.82 -3.53
N GLN A 49 -26.88 19.19 -2.81
CA GLN A 49 -26.96 19.63 -1.41
C GLN A 49 -25.54 19.99 -0.93
N ALA A 50 -25.19 21.27 -1.08
CA ALA A 50 -24.12 21.86 -0.29
C ALA A 50 -24.57 21.82 1.18
N GLY A 51 -23.94 20.96 1.99
CA GLY A 51 -24.18 20.85 3.43
C GLY A 51 -24.62 19.48 3.96
N ALA A 52 -24.69 18.41 3.14
CA ALA A 52 -24.95 17.07 3.65
C ALA A 52 -23.67 16.46 4.28
N GLN A 53 -23.72 16.14 5.57
CA GLN A 53 -22.75 15.21 6.16
C GLN A 53 -22.82 13.89 5.36
N CYS A 54 -21.67 13.42 4.87
CA CYS A 54 -21.58 12.15 4.17
C CYS A 54 -21.74 11.03 5.22
N GLU A 55 -22.97 10.59 5.48
CA GLU A 55 -23.18 9.39 6.30
C GLU A 55 -22.68 8.17 5.53
N LEU A 56 -21.59 7.58 6.03
CA LEU A 56 -21.05 6.33 5.53
C LEU A 56 -22.01 5.19 5.90
N SER A 57 -22.68 4.57 4.92
CA SER A 57 -23.53 3.40 5.13
C SER A 57 -22.81 2.12 4.67
N GLN A 58 -22.65 1.12 5.54
CA GLN A 58 -22.05 -0.18 5.18
C GLN A 58 -22.89 -0.90 4.09
N LEU A 59 -22.29 -1.17 2.92
CA LEU A 59 -22.94 -1.78 1.77
C LEU A 59 -22.73 -3.30 1.69
N ALA A 60 -21.56 -3.81 2.10
CA ALA A 60 -21.24 -5.23 2.05
C ALA A 60 -20.17 -5.61 3.10
N ARG A 61 -20.12 -6.89 3.46
CA ARG A 61 -19.03 -7.49 4.26
C ARG A 61 -18.47 -8.71 3.52
N LEU A 62 -17.19 -8.65 3.14
CA LEU A 62 -16.49 -9.79 2.53
C LEU A 62 -15.97 -10.71 3.63
N THR A 63 -16.12 -12.03 3.44
CA THR A 63 -15.72 -13.02 4.44
C THR A 63 -14.95 -14.14 3.76
N ALA A 64 -13.82 -14.56 4.33
CA ALA A 64 -13.04 -15.69 3.83
C ALA A 64 -13.85 -17.00 3.94
N PRO A 65 -13.67 -17.97 3.03
CA PRO A 65 -14.35 -19.26 3.10
C PRO A 65 -13.87 -20.08 4.32
N GLN A 66 -14.67 -20.07 5.38
CA GLN A 66 -14.73 -21.06 6.48
C GLN A 66 -13.40 -21.69 6.94
N SER A 67 -12.66 -20.99 7.80
CA SER A 67 -12.11 -21.60 9.02
C SER A 67 -12.03 -20.54 10.13
N THR A 68 -12.14 -20.95 11.39
CA THR A 68 -12.00 -20.06 12.56
C THR A 68 -10.57 -19.51 12.74
N THR A 69 -9.72 -19.70 11.75
CA THR A 69 -8.29 -19.35 11.70
C THR A 69 -7.91 -18.64 10.39
N ASP A 70 -8.84 -18.43 9.45
CA ASP A 70 -8.59 -17.66 8.23
C ASP A 70 -8.78 -16.18 8.49
N HIS A 71 -7.68 -15.51 8.81
CA HIS A 71 -7.65 -14.06 8.95
C HIS A 71 -7.23 -13.47 7.61
N PHE A 72 -7.93 -12.46 7.12
CA PHE A 72 -7.40 -11.67 6.01
C PHE A 72 -6.11 -10.97 6.46
N SER A 73 -5.12 -10.88 5.56
CA SER A 73 -3.94 -10.02 5.71
C SER A 73 -4.37 -8.56 5.73
N HIS A 74 -3.41 -7.68 6.02
CA HIS A 74 -3.59 -6.24 6.07
C HIS A 74 -3.65 -5.58 4.67
N THR A 75 -3.42 -6.32 3.58
CA THR A 75 -3.23 -5.72 2.25
C THR A 75 -4.39 -5.99 1.30
N ILE A 76 -4.74 -4.97 0.52
CA ILE A 76 -5.86 -4.97 -0.41
C ILE A 76 -5.45 -4.29 -1.72
N GLY A 77 -5.74 -4.92 -2.85
CA GLY A 77 -5.62 -4.32 -4.18
C GLY A 77 -7.00 -4.20 -4.80
N ILE A 78 -7.27 -3.13 -5.54
CA ILE A 78 -8.57 -2.95 -6.20
C ILE A 78 -8.35 -2.44 -7.62
N SER A 79 -9.07 -3.03 -8.55
CA SER A 79 -9.10 -2.61 -9.95
C SER A 79 -10.52 -2.79 -10.48
N GLY A 80 -11.18 -1.67 -10.82
CA GLY A 80 -12.55 -1.71 -11.34
C GLY A 80 -13.53 -2.32 -10.34
N ASP A 81 -14.14 -3.43 -10.73
CA ASP A 81 -15.10 -4.20 -9.93
C ASP A 81 -14.45 -5.33 -9.12
N THR A 82 -13.11 -5.43 -9.15
CA THR A 82 -12.35 -6.53 -8.58
C THR A 82 -11.53 -6.07 -7.37
N VAL A 83 -11.55 -6.87 -6.31
CA VAL A 83 -10.81 -6.67 -5.06
C VAL A 83 -9.95 -7.89 -4.78
N LEU A 84 -8.66 -7.70 -4.59
CA LEU A 84 -7.69 -8.70 -4.17
C LEU A 84 -7.34 -8.47 -2.71
N ILE A 85 -7.42 -9.50 -1.88
CA ILE A 85 -7.12 -9.42 -0.45
C ILE A 85 -6.04 -10.45 -0.13
N GLY A 86 -4.92 -9.98 0.43
CA GLY A 86 -3.85 -10.86 0.89
C GLY A 86 -4.29 -11.71 2.08
N ARG A 87 -3.66 -12.87 2.29
CA ARG A 87 -3.64 -13.59 3.56
C ARG A 87 -2.25 -14.16 3.81
N SER A 88 -1.51 -13.49 4.69
CA SER A 88 -0.29 -13.99 5.30
C SER A 88 -0.61 -14.33 6.77
N PRO A 89 -0.58 -15.61 7.19
CA PRO A 89 -0.89 -16.00 8.55
C PRO A 89 0.17 -15.57 9.58
N GLY A 90 1.26 -14.92 9.14
CA GLY A 90 2.43 -14.63 9.96
C GLY A 90 3.16 -15.92 10.37
N THR A 91 4.40 -15.76 10.85
CA THR A 91 5.24 -16.90 11.28
C THR A 91 4.55 -17.71 12.38
N GLY A 92 4.12 -18.93 12.07
CA GLY A 92 3.58 -19.90 13.04
C GLY A 92 2.08 -20.23 12.93
N GLY A 93 1.34 -19.62 12.01
CA GLY A 93 -0.03 -20.03 11.70
C GLY A 93 -0.05 -21.15 10.66
N GLY A 94 -0.48 -22.36 11.04
CA GLY A 94 -0.53 -23.54 10.15
C GLY A 94 -1.57 -23.49 9.01
N GLY A 95 -1.89 -22.31 8.47
CA GLY A 95 -2.79 -22.13 7.33
C GLY A 95 -2.04 -21.91 6.02
N SER A 96 -2.61 -22.36 4.90
CA SER A 96 -2.03 -22.21 3.55
C SER A 96 -2.07 -20.77 3.04
N GLU A 97 -0.93 -20.10 2.93
CA GLU A 97 -0.84 -18.71 2.47
C GLU A 97 -1.60 -18.52 1.14
N SER A 98 -2.56 -17.60 1.09
CA SER A 98 -3.47 -17.46 -0.04
C SER A 98 -3.85 -16.00 -0.22
N CYS A 99 -4.33 -15.65 -1.40
CA CYS A 99 -5.02 -14.38 -1.60
C CYS A 99 -6.41 -14.65 -2.17
N TYR A 100 -7.37 -13.83 -1.79
CA TYR A 100 -8.75 -13.98 -2.22
C TYR A 100 -9.11 -12.85 -3.16
N LEU A 101 -9.67 -13.20 -4.30
CA LEU A 101 -10.09 -12.25 -5.30
C LEU A 101 -11.61 -12.26 -5.35
N PHE A 102 -12.21 -11.12 -5.03
CA PHE A 102 -13.64 -10.89 -5.08
C PHE A 102 -13.98 -10.00 -6.28
N GLN A 103 -15.13 -10.22 -6.89
CA GLN A 103 -15.65 -9.36 -7.95
C GLN A 103 -17.09 -8.95 -7.62
N THR A 104 -17.44 -7.68 -7.88
CA THR A 104 -18.82 -7.23 -7.74
C THR A 104 -19.58 -7.37 -9.06
N THR A 105 -20.75 -7.98 -8.99
CA THR A 105 -21.73 -8.02 -10.09
C THR A 105 -23.05 -7.46 -9.58
N ASN A 106 -23.52 -6.35 -10.17
CA ASN A 106 -24.74 -5.65 -9.76
C ASN A 106 -24.80 -5.29 -8.26
N GLY A 107 -23.65 -4.93 -7.67
CA GLY A 107 -23.54 -4.54 -6.26
C GLY A 107 -23.43 -5.71 -5.27
N ALA A 108 -23.52 -6.96 -5.73
CA ALA A 108 -23.23 -8.14 -4.92
C ALA A 108 -21.77 -8.56 -5.12
N TRP A 109 -21.04 -8.79 -4.03
CA TRP A 109 -19.66 -9.26 -4.08
C TRP A 109 -19.60 -10.78 -3.97
N GLU A 110 -18.85 -11.40 -4.87
CA GLU A 110 -18.67 -12.85 -4.93
C GLU A 110 -17.17 -13.18 -4.94
N LEU A 111 -16.78 -14.29 -4.30
CA LEU A 111 -15.43 -14.82 -4.41
C LEU A 111 -15.23 -15.35 -5.83
N LEU A 112 -14.37 -14.69 -6.60
CA LEU A 112 -14.03 -15.06 -7.96
C LEU A 112 -12.90 -16.10 -8.01
N ALA A 113 -11.86 -15.95 -7.18
CA ALA A 113 -10.73 -16.88 -7.15
C ALA A 113 -10.02 -16.90 -5.79
N THR A 114 -9.38 -18.03 -5.48
CA THR A 114 -8.34 -18.12 -4.45
C THR A 114 -7.02 -18.32 -5.18
N LEU A 115 -6.06 -17.44 -4.93
CA LEU A 115 -4.73 -17.45 -5.54
C LEU A 115 -3.71 -17.97 -4.53
N THR A 116 -2.81 -18.83 -4.99
CA THR A 116 -1.71 -19.42 -4.20
C THR A 116 -0.49 -19.49 -5.10
N ALA A 117 0.70 -19.27 -4.55
CA ALA A 117 1.95 -19.53 -5.28
C ALA A 117 2.04 -21.01 -5.71
N SER A 118 2.61 -21.25 -6.88
CA SER A 118 2.76 -22.60 -7.47
C SER A 118 3.72 -23.50 -6.68
N ASP A 119 4.60 -22.88 -5.91
CA ASP A 119 5.65 -23.45 -5.05
C ASP A 119 5.45 -23.11 -3.56
N ALA A 120 4.26 -22.62 -3.17
CA ALA A 120 3.96 -22.13 -1.84
C ALA A 120 4.51 -23.01 -0.69
N ALA A 121 5.37 -22.42 0.15
CA ALA A 121 5.82 -23.01 1.39
C ALA A 121 5.27 -22.26 2.62
N LEU A 122 5.34 -22.91 3.78
CA LEU A 122 4.87 -22.31 5.03
C LEU A 122 5.89 -21.29 5.52
N GLY A 123 5.46 -20.03 5.65
CA GLY A 123 6.28 -18.97 6.21
C GLY A 123 6.92 -18.06 5.17
N ASP A 124 6.68 -18.28 3.87
CA ASP A 124 7.11 -17.36 2.79
C ASP A 124 6.37 -16.02 2.85
N GLU A 125 5.26 -16.00 3.59
CA GLU A 125 4.33 -14.90 3.75
C GLU A 125 3.73 -14.41 2.43
N PHE A 126 3.36 -15.33 1.55
CA PHE A 126 2.56 -15.03 0.38
C PHE A 126 1.30 -14.22 0.75
N GLY A 127 1.04 -13.14 0.01
CA GLY A 127 -0.02 -12.20 0.33
C GLY A 127 0.39 -11.13 1.36
N ARG A 128 1.69 -10.94 1.59
CA ARG A 128 2.20 -9.88 2.46
C ARG A 128 1.91 -8.49 1.91
N SER A 129 2.12 -8.27 0.62
CA SER A 129 1.66 -7.11 -0.14
C SER A 129 1.01 -7.58 -1.44
N VAL A 130 0.01 -6.84 -1.89
CA VAL A 130 -0.76 -7.17 -3.09
C VAL A 130 -1.05 -5.91 -3.89
N ALA A 131 -0.97 -6.02 -5.22
CA ALA A 131 -1.36 -4.95 -6.14
C ALA A 131 -2.11 -5.56 -7.33
N ILE A 132 -3.02 -4.81 -7.93
CA ILE A 132 -3.81 -5.27 -9.09
C ILE A 132 -4.07 -4.09 -10.03
N ASP A 133 -3.89 -4.31 -11.32
CA ASP A 133 -4.31 -3.41 -12.39
C ASP A 133 -4.94 -4.23 -13.54
N GLY A 134 -6.17 -3.87 -13.89
CA GLY A 134 -7.00 -4.62 -14.83
C GLY A 134 -7.03 -6.12 -14.52
N ASP A 135 -6.52 -6.90 -15.47
CA ASP A 135 -6.47 -8.37 -15.44
C ASP A 135 -5.14 -8.92 -14.89
N THR A 136 -4.28 -8.08 -14.30
CA THR A 136 -2.97 -8.48 -13.76
C THR A 136 -2.88 -8.16 -12.27
N ALA A 137 -2.46 -9.14 -11.48
CA ALA A 137 -2.24 -9.01 -10.04
C ALA A 137 -0.80 -9.39 -9.69
N VAL A 138 -0.24 -8.75 -8.67
CA VAL A 138 1.08 -9.05 -8.10
C VAL A 138 0.91 -9.31 -6.63
N ILE A 139 1.52 -10.38 -6.14
CA ILE A 139 1.39 -10.84 -4.77
C ILE A 139 2.78 -11.18 -4.25
N SER A 140 3.21 -10.54 -3.16
CA SER A 140 4.53 -10.81 -2.61
C SER A 140 4.54 -11.95 -1.59
N ALA A 141 5.70 -12.61 -1.50
CA ALA A 141 6.08 -13.58 -0.49
C ALA A 141 7.49 -13.22 0.00
N ARG A 142 7.58 -12.26 0.94
CA ARG A 142 8.86 -11.61 1.27
C ARG A 142 9.88 -12.52 1.96
N LEU A 143 9.43 -13.64 2.53
CA LEU A 143 10.28 -14.58 3.26
C LEU A 143 10.55 -15.87 2.48
N ASP A 144 10.10 -15.96 1.23
CA ASP A 144 10.46 -17.03 0.29
C ASP A 144 11.97 -17.28 0.34
N ASP A 145 12.37 -18.55 0.44
CA ASP A 145 13.75 -18.95 0.67
C ASP A 145 14.39 -19.74 -0.49
N ASP A 146 13.72 -19.82 -1.65
CA ASP A 146 14.18 -20.63 -2.79
C ASP A 146 15.53 -20.18 -3.35
N ASP A 147 15.76 -18.86 -3.41
CA ASP A 147 17.01 -18.25 -3.87
C ASP A 147 17.95 -17.84 -2.70
N GLY A 148 17.68 -18.37 -1.51
CA GLY A 148 18.41 -18.12 -0.27
C GLY A 148 17.50 -17.69 0.87
N ASN A 149 17.89 -17.95 2.11
CA ASN A 149 17.06 -17.71 3.30
C ASN A 149 16.46 -16.29 3.34
N ALA A 150 15.13 -16.18 3.22
CA ALA A 150 14.41 -14.91 3.13
C ALA A 150 14.96 -13.98 2.04
N SER A 151 15.26 -14.54 0.87
CA SER A 151 15.63 -13.79 -0.34
C SER A 151 14.39 -13.07 -0.91
N GLY A 152 13.23 -13.70 -0.78
CA GLY A 152 11.92 -13.15 -1.09
C GLY A 152 11.54 -13.27 -2.57
N ALA A 153 10.24 -13.28 -2.84
CA ALA A 153 9.67 -13.39 -4.18
C ALA A 153 8.39 -12.54 -4.36
N ALA A 154 8.00 -12.32 -5.62
CA ALA A 154 6.68 -11.81 -5.96
C ALA A 154 6.08 -12.58 -7.15
N TYR A 155 4.81 -12.92 -7.05
CA TYR A 155 4.10 -13.76 -8.02
C TYR A 155 3.14 -12.91 -8.84
N VAL A 156 3.19 -13.04 -10.16
CA VAL A 156 2.29 -12.35 -11.07
C VAL A 156 1.20 -13.30 -11.51
N PHE A 157 -0.04 -12.91 -11.27
CA PHE A 157 -1.24 -13.60 -11.75
C PHE A 157 -1.90 -12.80 -12.87
N ARG A 158 -2.44 -13.48 -13.87
CA ARG A 158 -3.18 -12.87 -14.95
C ARG A 158 -4.49 -13.59 -15.23
N LYS A 159 -5.55 -12.83 -15.46
CA LYS A 159 -6.85 -13.33 -15.89
C LYS A 159 -6.78 -13.68 -17.38
N VAL A 160 -6.77 -14.97 -17.68
CA VAL A 160 -6.77 -15.50 -19.05
C VAL A 160 -8.06 -16.28 -19.27
N SER A 161 -8.87 -15.83 -20.23
CA SER A 161 -10.16 -16.47 -20.57
C SER A 161 -11.09 -16.64 -19.36
N GLY A 162 -11.10 -15.66 -18.45
CA GLY A 162 -11.95 -15.66 -17.25
C GLY A 162 -11.34 -16.32 -16.02
N THR A 163 -10.18 -16.99 -16.14
CA THR A 163 -9.52 -17.68 -15.03
C THR A 163 -8.20 -17.01 -14.68
N TRP A 164 -7.95 -16.77 -13.40
CA TRP A 164 -6.67 -16.27 -12.90
C TRP A 164 -5.63 -17.39 -12.87
N GLN A 165 -4.45 -17.12 -13.44
CA GLN A 165 -3.33 -18.06 -13.53
C GLN A 165 -2.05 -17.36 -13.12
N GLU A 166 -1.19 -18.05 -12.37
CA GLU A 166 0.19 -17.59 -12.17
C GLU A 166 0.93 -17.65 -13.50
N ILE A 167 1.58 -16.55 -13.89
CA ILE A 167 2.30 -16.41 -15.16
C ILE A 167 3.79 -16.15 -14.97
N ALA A 168 4.21 -15.74 -13.76
CA ALA A 168 5.60 -15.47 -13.45
C ALA A 168 5.82 -15.49 -11.92
N LYS A 169 7.01 -15.98 -11.52
CA LYS A 169 7.66 -15.67 -10.24
C LYS A 169 8.76 -14.66 -10.52
N LEU A 170 8.77 -13.55 -9.80
CA LEU A 170 9.76 -12.49 -9.85
C LEU A 170 10.69 -12.64 -8.66
N THR A 171 11.98 -12.61 -8.90
CA THR A 171 13.04 -12.59 -7.89
C THR A 171 14.05 -11.50 -8.25
N ALA A 172 14.77 -11.00 -7.25
CA ALA A 172 15.80 -9.99 -7.46
C ALA A 172 16.98 -10.57 -8.26
N SER A 173 17.49 -9.82 -9.25
CA SER A 173 18.66 -10.23 -10.03
C SER A 173 19.94 -10.42 -9.20
N ASP A 174 19.99 -9.79 -8.01
CA ASP A 174 21.05 -9.86 -7.01
C ASP A 174 20.58 -10.50 -5.69
N ALA A 175 19.61 -11.42 -5.77
CA ALA A 175 19.06 -12.15 -4.63
C ALA A 175 20.14 -12.64 -3.66
N ALA A 176 19.93 -12.36 -2.37
CA ALA A 176 20.82 -12.73 -1.28
C ALA A 176 20.00 -13.07 -0.02
N PRO A 177 20.56 -13.86 0.92
CA PRO A 177 19.91 -14.12 2.20
C PRO A 177 19.56 -12.83 2.95
N GLY A 178 18.32 -12.72 3.41
CA GLY A 178 17.79 -11.51 4.06
C GLY A 178 17.53 -10.34 3.09
N GLY A 179 17.50 -10.61 1.79
CA GLY A 179 17.12 -9.63 0.77
C GLY A 179 15.66 -9.19 0.90
N GLU A 180 14.79 -10.02 1.47
CA GLU A 180 13.37 -9.73 1.72
C GLU A 180 12.65 -9.06 0.52
N PHE A 181 12.97 -9.49 -0.70
CA PHE A 181 12.30 -9.01 -1.92
C PHE A 181 10.80 -9.29 -1.82
N GLY A 182 9.97 -8.28 -2.10
CA GLY A 182 8.53 -8.39 -1.89
C GLY A 182 8.03 -7.70 -0.62
N TRP A 183 8.80 -6.75 -0.07
CA TRP A 183 8.37 -5.96 1.08
C TRP A 183 7.08 -5.17 0.77
N ASP A 184 7.10 -4.38 -0.30
CA ASP A 184 5.92 -3.79 -0.92
C ASP A 184 5.92 -4.04 -2.43
N VAL A 185 4.72 -4.06 -3.03
CA VAL A 185 4.54 -4.19 -4.47
C VAL A 185 3.56 -3.13 -5.00
N ALA A 186 3.81 -2.67 -6.22
CA ALA A 186 2.89 -1.82 -6.95
C ALA A 186 2.87 -2.22 -8.44
N ILE A 187 1.75 -1.98 -9.12
CA ILE A 187 1.61 -2.24 -10.56
C ILE A 187 0.83 -1.11 -11.22
N ASP A 188 1.31 -0.67 -12.38
CA ASP A 188 0.52 0.10 -13.36
C ASP A 188 0.81 -0.44 -14.76
N ALA A 189 -0.24 -0.90 -15.42
CA ALA A 189 -0.22 -1.51 -16.74
C ALA A 189 0.84 -2.61 -16.89
N SER A 190 1.99 -2.26 -17.47
CA SER A 190 3.08 -3.17 -17.82
C SER A 190 4.33 -2.96 -16.98
N THR A 191 4.22 -2.22 -15.87
CA THR A 191 5.33 -1.96 -14.94
C THR A 191 4.95 -2.45 -13.55
N ILE A 192 5.82 -3.27 -12.96
CA ILE A 192 5.72 -3.74 -11.57
C ILE A 192 6.89 -3.17 -10.78
N LEU A 193 6.60 -2.68 -9.58
CA LEU A 193 7.60 -2.31 -8.59
C LEU A 193 7.60 -3.33 -7.47
N VAL A 194 8.79 -3.69 -7.01
CA VAL A 194 8.97 -4.54 -5.83
C VAL A 194 10.09 -3.98 -4.97
N SER A 195 9.86 -3.77 -3.68
CA SER A 195 10.93 -3.37 -2.75
C SER A 195 11.52 -4.56 -2.01
N GLY A 196 12.79 -4.45 -1.62
CA GLY A 196 13.51 -5.40 -0.77
C GLY A 196 14.60 -4.71 0.04
N GLY A 197 15.17 -5.42 1.01
CA GLY A 197 16.26 -4.95 1.86
C GLY A 197 15.85 -3.88 2.85
N VAL A 198 14.57 -3.84 3.24
CA VAL A 198 14.02 -2.82 4.15
C VAL A 198 14.43 -3.07 5.61
N TYR A 199 14.83 -4.31 5.93
CA TYR A 199 15.34 -4.71 7.25
C TYR A 199 16.79 -5.22 7.13
N GLN A 200 17.61 -4.99 8.19
CA GLN A 200 18.96 -5.56 8.41
C GLN A 200 20.21 -4.82 7.90
N ASN A 201 20.30 -3.48 7.98
CA ASN A 201 21.50 -2.71 7.58
C ASN A 201 21.92 -2.95 6.11
N THR A 202 21.07 -3.58 5.31
CA THR A 202 21.21 -3.75 3.86
C THR A 202 20.68 -2.49 3.19
N ALA A 203 21.27 -2.08 2.08
CA ALA A 203 20.71 -0.99 1.28
C ALA A 203 19.35 -1.45 0.75
N SER A 204 18.29 -0.71 1.07
CA SER A 204 16.97 -0.99 0.53
C SER A 204 16.90 -0.60 -0.94
N ILE A 205 16.38 -1.49 -1.77
CA ILE A 205 16.34 -1.36 -3.24
C ILE A 205 14.89 -1.51 -3.68
N VAL A 206 14.50 -0.74 -4.70
CA VAL A 206 13.26 -0.93 -5.45
C VAL A 206 13.59 -1.45 -6.83
N TYR A 207 13.12 -2.64 -7.15
CA TYR A 207 13.28 -3.30 -8.43
C TYR A 207 12.11 -2.93 -9.33
N VAL A 208 12.41 -2.63 -10.60
CA VAL A 208 11.41 -2.31 -11.61
C VAL A 208 11.38 -3.42 -12.65
N PHE A 209 10.22 -4.05 -12.80
CA PHE A 209 9.97 -5.07 -13.81
C PHE A 209 9.06 -4.51 -14.90
N GLU A 210 9.37 -4.80 -16.16
CA GLU A 210 8.53 -4.45 -17.29
C GLU A 210 8.15 -5.69 -18.10
N GLU A 211 6.90 -5.73 -18.58
CA GLU A 211 6.46 -6.80 -19.48
C GLU A 211 6.95 -6.52 -20.90
N ILE A 212 7.96 -7.28 -21.34
CA ILE A 212 8.57 -7.17 -22.66
C ILE A 212 8.38 -8.49 -23.40
N ALA A 213 7.68 -8.43 -24.54
CA ALA A 213 7.33 -9.60 -25.36
C ALA A 213 6.61 -10.72 -24.58
N GLY A 214 5.74 -10.34 -23.63
CA GLY A 214 4.95 -11.27 -22.82
C GLY A 214 5.69 -11.90 -21.65
N GLN A 215 6.88 -11.41 -21.31
CA GLN A 215 7.69 -11.87 -20.17
C GLN A 215 8.05 -10.68 -19.29
N TRP A 216 8.01 -10.87 -17.98
CA TRP A 216 8.45 -9.86 -17.00
C TRP A 216 9.97 -9.89 -16.88
N GLN A 217 10.60 -8.73 -17.06
CA GLN A 217 12.06 -8.57 -16.98
C GLN A 217 12.39 -7.45 -16.02
N GLU A 218 13.35 -7.68 -15.12
CA GLU A 218 13.94 -6.60 -14.32
C GLU A 218 14.69 -5.65 -15.25
N VAL A 219 14.26 -4.39 -15.31
CA VAL A 219 14.84 -3.36 -16.19
C VAL A 219 15.62 -2.29 -15.44
N ALA A 220 15.41 -2.17 -14.12
CA ALA A 220 16.10 -1.21 -13.29
C ALA A 220 16.10 -1.61 -11.82
N THR A 221 17.13 -1.19 -11.11
CA THR A 221 17.16 -1.09 -9.65
C THR A 221 17.25 0.38 -9.27
N LEU A 222 16.42 0.79 -8.31
CA LEU A 222 16.35 2.15 -7.82
C LEU A 222 16.86 2.17 -6.38
N SER A 223 17.73 3.11 -6.12
CA SER A 223 18.24 3.42 -4.78
C SER A 223 18.47 4.92 -4.68
N VAL A 224 18.69 5.38 -3.46
CA VAL A 224 19.08 6.76 -3.18
C VAL A 224 20.40 6.76 -2.43
N ASP A 225 21.24 7.75 -2.71
CA ASP A 225 22.50 7.97 -1.99
C ASP A 225 22.18 8.51 -0.58
N ALA A 226 21.67 7.63 0.27
CA ALA A 226 21.41 7.90 1.68
C ALA A 226 22.29 6.99 2.53
N PRO A 227 22.76 7.46 3.71
CA PRO A 227 23.59 6.62 4.57
C PRO A 227 22.82 5.35 4.95
N ALA A 228 23.36 4.20 4.53
CA ALA A 228 22.75 2.86 4.59
C ALA A 228 22.25 2.41 5.97
N ALA A 229 22.62 3.13 7.04
CA ALA A 229 22.19 2.84 8.40
C ALA A 229 20.85 3.51 8.81
N VAL A 230 20.18 4.26 7.91
CA VAL A 230 19.13 5.22 8.33
C VAL A 230 17.85 5.18 7.49
N THR A 231 17.81 4.50 6.34
CA THR A 231 16.67 4.63 5.41
C THR A 231 15.94 3.32 5.17
N THR A 232 14.62 3.33 5.36
CA THR A 232 13.71 2.28 4.87
C THR A 232 13.22 2.63 3.46
N PHE A 233 14.14 2.94 2.54
CA PHE A 233 13.75 3.29 1.16
C PHE A 233 12.96 2.12 0.55
N GLY A 234 11.80 2.39 -0.05
CA GLY A 234 10.92 1.32 -0.51
C GLY A 234 9.98 0.78 0.58
N TYR A 235 9.78 1.54 1.67
CA TYR A 235 8.79 1.20 2.69
C TYR A 235 7.38 1.13 2.12
N ASP A 236 7.08 2.01 1.16
CA ASP A 236 5.78 2.13 0.49
C ASP A 236 6.00 2.61 -0.95
N LEU A 237 5.28 2.06 -1.94
CA LEU A 237 5.50 2.30 -3.37
C LEU A 237 4.24 2.76 -4.09
N SER A 238 4.29 3.72 -5.00
CA SER A 238 3.14 4.03 -5.86
C SER A 238 3.59 4.41 -7.26
N ILE A 239 2.83 4.06 -8.29
CA ILE A 239 3.19 4.31 -9.69
C ILE A 239 1.97 4.72 -10.50
N ASP A 240 2.10 5.82 -11.27
CA ASP A 240 1.18 6.25 -12.34
C ASP A 240 1.94 6.44 -13.65
N GLY A 241 1.69 5.58 -14.63
CA GLY A 241 2.31 5.67 -15.95
C GLY A 241 3.83 5.73 -15.88
N ALA A 242 4.38 6.91 -16.15
CA ALA A 242 5.82 7.16 -16.19
C ALA A 242 6.39 7.76 -14.88
N THR A 243 5.59 7.86 -13.82
CA THR A 243 5.99 8.45 -12.55
C THR A 243 5.80 7.44 -11.44
N LEU A 244 6.82 7.23 -10.60
CA LEU A 244 6.70 6.45 -9.38
C LEU A 244 7.16 7.25 -8.16
N VAL A 245 6.62 6.89 -7.01
CA VAL A 245 6.89 7.49 -5.71
C VAL A 245 7.30 6.39 -4.75
N VAL A 246 8.40 6.64 -4.04
CA VAL A 246 8.97 5.71 -3.06
C VAL A 246 9.01 6.40 -1.70
N GLY A 247 8.25 5.85 -0.75
CA GLY A 247 8.30 6.23 0.65
C GLY A 247 9.59 5.75 1.33
N ALA A 248 10.17 6.60 2.17
CA ALA A 248 11.36 6.30 2.94
C ALA A 248 11.25 6.93 4.34
N LEU A 249 10.65 6.20 5.28
CA LEU A 249 10.67 6.63 6.67
C LEU A 249 12.09 6.48 7.23
N LEU A 250 12.58 7.51 7.91
CA LEU A 250 13.90 7.48 8.54
C LEU A 250 13.73 7.02 9.99
N VAL A 251 14.16 5.79 10.28
CA VAL A 251 14.20 5.26 11.64
C VAL A 251 15.65 5.01 11.98
N SER A 252 16.26 5.93 12.74
CA SER A 252 17.52 5.66 13.43
C SER A 252 17.40 5.98 14.91
N THR A 253 18.21 5.29 15.71
CA THR A 253 18.27 5.41 17.17
C THR A 253 19.01 6.67 17.64
N SER A 254 19.57 7.49 16.74
CA SER A 254 20.42 8.62 17.11
C SER A 254 20.24 9.91 16.31
N ASN A 255 19.61 9.88 15.12
CA ASN A 255 19.30 11.09 14.35
C ASN A 255 18.27 10.80 13.23
N SER A 256 17.02 10.56 13.58
CA SER A 256 15.94 10.41 12.59
C SER A 256 15.51 11.79 12.10
N GLY A 257 15.81 12.09 10.83
CA GLY A 257 15.13 13.17 10.12
C GLY A 257 13.62 12.89 10.02
N PRO A 258 12.83 13.84 9.47
CA PRO A 258 11.40 13.67 9.32
C PRO A 258 11.00 12.45 8.49
N GLY A 259 11.86 11.98 7.59
CA GLY A 259 11.48 11.05 6.53
C GLY A 259 11.52 11.75 5.17
N ALA A 260 11.34 10.99 4.09
CA ALA A 260 11.27 11.53 2.74
C ALA A 260 10.38 10.66 1.84
N ALA A 261 9.87 11.25 0.75
CA ALA A 261 9.35 10.49 -0.38
C ALA A 261 10.11 10.89 -1.65
N TYR A 262 10.50 9.92 -2.46
CA TYR A 262 11.32 10.13 -3.64
C TYR A 262 10.49 9.90 -4.90
N VAL A 263 10.55 10.83 -5.85
CA VAL A 263 9.83 10.73 -7.12
C VAL A 263 10.81 10.40 -8.23
N PHE A 264 10.53 9.33 -8.95
CA PHE A 264 11.27 8.95 -10.14
C PHE A 264 10.37 9.09 -11.37
N ASN A 265 10.96 9.55 -12.47
CA ASN A 265 10.29 9.62 -13.77
C ASN A 265 11.03 8.76 -14.79
N LYS A 266 10.28 8.09 -15.65
CA LYS A 266 10.82 7.37 -16.80
C LYS A 266 11.11 8.36 -17.93
N ILE A 267 12.38 8.69 -18.11
CA ILE A 267 12.84 9.65 -19.13
C ILE A 267 13.65 8.87 -20.16
N ASN A 268 13.20 8.88 -21.42
CA ASN A 268 13.85 8.14 -22.52
C ASN A 268 14.08 6.65 -22.22
N GLY A 269 13.13 6.02 -21.52
CA GLY A 269 13.21 4.60 -21.15
C GLY A 269 13.98 4.32 -19.86
N VAL A 270 14.56 5.33 -19.20
CA VAL A 270 15.34 5.17 -17.97
C VAL A 270 14.63 5.83 -16.79
N TRP A 271 14.43 5.08 -15.72
CA TRP A 271 13.90 5.61 -14.46
C TRP A 271 14.96 6.45 -13.76
N SER A 272 14.68 7.75 -13.60
CA SER A 272 15.61 8.72 -13.02
C SER A 272 14.98 9.41 -11.81
N PRO A 273 15.71 9.62 -10.70
CA PRO A 273 15.20 10.43 -9.59
C PRO A 273 15.03 11.88 -10.06
N THR A 274 13.89 12.48 -9.72
CA THR A 274 13.52 13.84 -10.19
C THR A 274 13.08 14.77 -9.07
N ALA A 275 12.60 14.24 -7.94
CA ALA A 275 12.29 15.05 -6.77
C ALA A 275 12.48 14.26 -5.47
N THR A 276 12.73 15.01 -4.40
CA THR A 276 12.62 14.54 -3.02
C THR A 276 11.58 15.43 -2.34
N LEU A 277 10.52 14.81 -1.84
CA LEU A 277 9.43 15.48 -1.12
C LEU A 277 9.69 15.43 0.37
N SER A 278 9.34 16.50 1.06
CA SER A 278 9.51 16.67 2.50
C SER A 278 8.41 17.58 3.05
N ALA A 279 7.79 17.19 4.17
CA ALA A 279 6.83 18.04 4.86
C ALA A 279 7.38 19.44 5.15
N SER A 280 6.60 20.48 4.83
CA SER A 280 6.95 21.88 5.07
C SER A 280 7.20 22.22 6.55
N ASP A 281 6.58 21.45 7.46
CA ASP A 281 6.71 21.54 8.91
C ASP A 281 7.42 20.31 9.53
N GLY A 282 8.11 19.51 8.72
CA GLY A 282 8.71 18.25 9.13
C GLY A 282 9.72 18.37 10.27
N ALA A 283 9.46 17.63 11.34
CA ALA A 283 10.31 17.47 12.52
C ALA A 283 10.94 16.07 12.59
N SER A 284 11.99 15.94 13.39
CA SER A 284 12.62 14.64 13.65
C SER A 284 11.60 13.62 14.15
N GLN A 285 11.67 12.39 13.62
CA GLN A 285 10.77 11.27 13.92
C GLN A 285 9.35 11.36 13.36
N ASP A 286 9.00 12.35 12.53
CA ASP A 286 7.62 12.42 12.00
C ASP A 286 7.20 11.22 11.14
N GLN A 287 8.18 10.47 10.61
CA GLN A 287 7.98 9.30 9.74
C GLN A 287 7.24 9.67 8.44
N PHE A 288 7.58 10.82 7.86
CA PHE A 288 7.19 11.19 6.50
C PHE A 288 7.65 10.14 5.49
N GLY A 289 6.77 9.82 4.53
CA GLY A 289 7.02 8.73 3.59
C GLY A 289 6.68 7.36 4.16
N ALA A 290 5.92 7.29 5.26
CA ALA A 290 5.37 6.04 5.77
C ALA A 290 4.26 5.46 4.88
N SER A 291 3.55 6.33 4.18
CA SER A 291 2.64 5.93 3.10
C SER A 291 2.72 6.94 1.96
N VAL A 292 2.64 6.46 0.72
CA VAL A 292 2.65 7.30 -0.49
C VAL A 292 1.58 6.83 -1.47
N SER A 293 0.98 7.78 -2.17
CA SER A 293 0.06 7.50 -3.27
C SER A 293 0.24 8.58 -4.33
N ILE A 294 0.30 8.19 -5.60
CA ILE A 294 0.30 9.11 -6.74
C ILE A 294 -0.96 8.90 -7.57
N SER A 295 -1.50 9.98 -8.15
CA SER A 295 -2.44 9.93 -9.25
C SER A 295 -2.41 11.21 -10.08
N GLY A 296 -2.11 11.05 -11.37
CA GLY A 296 -1.82 12.13 -12.30
C GLY A 296 -0.75 13.07 -11.73
N ASP A 297 -1.13 14.33 -11.61
CA ASP A 297 -0.29 15.41 -11.09
C ASP A 297 -0.39 15.56 -9.56
N HIS A 298 -0.89 14.57 -8.83
CA HIS A 298 -1.06 14.60 -7.38
C HIS A 298 -0.31 13.49 -6.67
N ILE A 299 0.39 13.84 -5.59
CA ILE A 299 0.99 12.88 -4.67
C ILE A 299 0.48 13.17 -3.25
N ALA A 300 0.02 12.15 -2.55
CA ALA A 300 -0.21 12.19 -1.11
C ALA A 300 0.93 11.46 -0.39
N VAL A 301 1.40 12.04 0.72
CA VAL A 301 2.40 11.43 1.59
C VAL A 301 1.92 11.49 3.03
N GLY A 302 1.88 10.34 3.70
CA GLY A 302 1.51 10.23 5.10
C GLY A 302 2.69 10.28 6.06
N THR A 303 2.41 10.74 7.28
CA THR A 303 3.28 10.66 8.45
C THR A 303 2.56 9.86 9.53
N ILE A 304 3.26 8.96 10.22
CA ILE A 304 2.63 8.19 11.31
C ILE A 304 2.68 8.97 12.62
N LEU A 305 3.83 9.57 12.96
CA LEU A 305 4.04 10.17 14.29
C LEU A 305 3.65 11.65 14.36
N ALA A 306 3.82 12.40 13.27
CA ALA A 306 3.22 13.74 13.15
C ALA A 306 1.70 13.70 12.97
N GLN A 307 1.15 12.52 12.66
CA GLN A 307 -0.28 12.30 12.48
C GLN A 307 -0.89 13.23 11.44
N ALA A 308 -0.26 13.34 10.27
CA ALA A 308 -0.65 14.24 9.19
C ALA A 308 -0.48 13.57 7.82
N ALA A 309 -1.15 14.12 6.81
CA ALA A 309 -0.89 13.83 5.40
C ALA A 309 -0.63 15.10 4.62
N TYR A 310 0.23 15.01 3.62
CA TYR A 310 0.66 16.13 2.79
C TYR A 310 0.33 15.84 1.35
N VAL A 311 -0.19 16.85 0.63
CA VAL A 311 -0.51 16.75 -0.78
C VAL A 311 0.44 17.61 -1.58
N TYR A 312 1.01 17.03 -2.63
CA TYR A 312 1.88 17.69 -3.59
C TYR A 312 1.21 17.71 -4.96
N GLU A 313 1.35 18.83 -5.67
CA GLU A 313 0.88 18.97 -7.04
C GLU A 313 2.06 19.25 -7.98
N ASN A 314 2.06 18.61 -9.16
CA ASN A 314 3.03 18.91 -10.20
C ASN A 314 2.60 20.19 -10.94
N ILE A 315 3.29 21.29 -10.65
CA ILE A 315 3.02 22.58 -11.27
C ILE A 315 4.22 22.90 -12.19
N ALA A 316 3.99 22.79 -13.49
CA ALA A 316 4.99 23.06 -14.53
C ALA A 316 6.29 22.25 -14.36
N GLY A 317 6.18 20.96 -14.02
CA GLY A 317 7.31 20.05 -13.88
C GLY A 317 7.96 20.06 -12.50
N THR A 318 7.42 20.79 -11.52
CA THR A 318 7.92 20.84 -10.15
C THR A 318 6.84 20.43 -9.17
N TRP A 319 7.15 19.50 -8.28
CA TRP A 319 6.26 19.10 -7.18
C TRP A 319 6.27 20.15 -6.08
N GLN A 320 5.09 20.70 -5.77
CA GLN A 320 4.90 21.71 -4.73
C GLN A 320 3.90 21.20 -3.71
N GLU A 321 4.20 21.35 -2.42
CA GLU A 321 3.22 21.07 -1.37
C GLU A 321 2.06 22.08 -1.49
N THR A 322 0.84 21.56 -1.58
CA THR A 322 -0.40 22.33 -1.74
C THR A 322 -1.34 22.20 -0.55
N ALA A 323 -1.16 21.15 0.27
CA ALA A 323 -1.90 20.98 1.51
C ALA A 323 -1.08 20.20 2.55
N ALA A 324 -1.25 20.60 3.81
CA ALA A 324 -0.88 19.82 5.00
C ALA A 324 -2.15 19.59 5.82
N ILE A 325 -2.55 18.33 5.97
CA ILE A 325 -3.80 17.91 6.58
C ILE A 325 -3.47 17.26 7.92
N PRO A 326 -3.68 17.97 9.04
CA PRO A 326 -3.45 17.39 10.35
C PRO A 326 -4.56 16.39 10.70
N GLY A 327 -4.19 15.37 11.46
CA GLY A 327 -5.13 14.43 12.02
C GLY A 327 -6.08 15.06 13.04
N PRO A 328 -7.19 14.38 13.35
CA PRO A 328 -8.19 14.86 14.30
C PRO A 328 -7.58 15.04 15.70
N SER A 329 -7.93 16.14 16.38
CA SER A 329 -7.45 16.44 17.73
C SER A 329 -8.23 15.63 18.79
N THR A 330 -8.05 14.32 18.82
CA THR A 330 -8.81 13.39 19.69
C THR A 330 -8.22 13.23 21.09
N GLY A 331 -7.04 13.80 21.37
CA GLY A 331 -6.34 13.69 22.65
C GLY A 331 -5.64 12.33 22.87
N VAL A 332 -5.72 11.41 21.90
CA VAL A 332 -4.99 10.14 21.84
C VAL A 332 -4.27 10.04 20.50
N ALA A 333 -3.16 9.28 20.43
CA ALA A 333 -2.47 9.06 19.17
C ALA A 333 -3.31 8.12 18.27
N THR A 334 -3.82 8.64 17.16
CA THR A 334 -4.68 7.92 16.21
C THR A 334 -3.92 7.34 15.02
N ARG A 335 -2.64 7.71 14.87
CA ARG A 335 -1.79 7.38 13.71
C ARG A 335 -2.42 7.80 12.38
N PHE A 336 -3.13 8.93 12.38
CA PHE A 336 -3.63 9.53 11.13
C PHE A 336 -2.49 9.73 10.12
N GLY A 337 -2.68 9.38 8.85
CA GLY A 337 -1.59 9.41 7.86
C GLY A 337 -0.82 8.08 7.74
N SER A 338 -1.21 7.07 8.52
CA SER A 338 -0.73 5.69 8.41
C SER A 338 -0.88 5.10 7.01
N CYS A 339 -1.95 5.45 6.31
CA CYS A 339 -2.14 5.12 4.90
C CYS A 339 -2.84 6.28 4.18
N VAL A 340 -2.47 6.49 2.92
CA VAL A 340 -3.04 7.52 2.06
C VAL A 340 -3.39 6.95 0.70
N ALA A 341 -4.45 7.47 0.08
CA ALA A 341 -4.81 7.20 -1.31
C ALA A 341 -5.34 8.49 -1.94
N ILE A 342 -4.84 8.85 -3.12
CA ILE A 342 -5.22 10.10 -3.78
C ILE A 342 -5.68 9.88 -5.22
N SER A 343 -6.53 10.78 -5.68
CA SER A 343 -6.93 10.99 -7.06
C SER A 343 -6.93 12.50 -7.36
N ALA A 344 -7.39 12.89 -8.55
CA ALA A 344 -7.56 14.31 -8.87
C ALA A 344 -8.50 15.05 -7.90
N ASP A 345 -9.57 14.38 -7.45
CA ASP A 345 -10.68 15.01 -6.75
C ASP A 345 -10.91 14.47 -5.34
N ASP A 346 -10.44 13.28 -5.03
CA ASP A 346 -10.67 12.61 -3.75
C ASP A 346 -9.33 12.19 -3.12
N LEU A 347 -9.24 12.32 -1.79
CA LEU A 347 -8.13 11.90 -0.95
C LEU A 347 -8.68 11.12 0.24
N VAL A 348 -8.09 9.98 0.55
CA VAL A 348 -8.44 9.20 1.74
C VAL A 348 -7.23 9.01 2.63
N ILE A 349 -7.43 9.20 3.94
CA ILE A 349 -6.38 9.08 4.95
C ILE A 349 -6.84 8.15 6.07
N GLY A 350 -6.06 7.11 6.37
CA GLY A 350 -6.33 6.18 7.46
C GLY A 350 -5.79 6.66 8.81
N SER A 351 -6.49 6.26 9.88
CA SER A 351 -6.27 6.60 11.28
C SER A 351 -6.53 5.34 12.13
N PRO A 352 -5.67 4.32 12.06
CA PRO A 352 -5.97 2.97 12.51
C PRO A 352 -6.11 2.82 14.04
N THR A 353 -5.57 3.74 14.84
CA THR A 353 -5.67 3.66 16.31
C THR A 353 -6.71 4.61 16.90
N GLU A 354 -7.60 5.15 16.06
CA GLU A 354 -8.72 5.95 16.53
C GLU A 354 -9.80 5.08 17.20
N GLY A 355 -10.06 5.31 18.49
CA GLY A 355 -11.05 4.57 19.29
C GLY A 355 -12.31 5.40 19.59
N GLY A 356 -13.49 4.80 19.41
CA GLY A 356 -14.75 5.33 19.93
C GLY A 356 -14.87 5.17 21.46
N ILE A 357 -15.73 5.97 22.10
CA ILE A 357 -16.04 5.88 23.54
C ILE A 357 -16.80 4.57 23.88
N GLY A 358 -16.07 3.51 24.22
CA GLY A 358 -16.59 2.18 24.58
C GLY A 358 -15.47 1.16 24.78
N LEU A 359 -15.71 0.02 25.43
CA LEU A 359 -14.68 -0.89 26.00
C LEU A 359 -13.91 -1.77 24.97
N ASP A 360 -13.68 -1.28 23.75
CA ASP A 360 -13.03 -1.92 22.60
C ASP A 360 -12.19 -0.92 21.76
N SER A 361 -11.40 -0.11 22.47
CA SER A 361 -10.81 1.19 22.11
C SER A 361 -9.85 1.33 20.90
N GLU A 362 -9.86 0.46 19.89
CA GLU A 362 -9.01 0.54 18.68
C GLU A 362 -9.78 0.18 17.40
N SER A 363 -10.94 0.80 17.16
CA SER A 363 -11.79 0.56 15.97
C SER A 363 -11.19 1.08 14.65
N GLY A 364 -10.31 2.09 14.74
CA GLY A 364 -9.74 2.87 13.66
C GLY A 364 -10.76 3.60 12.77
N ALA A 365 -10.27 4.55 11.98
CA ALA A 365 -11.07 5.39 11.09
C ALA A 365 -10.37 5.62 9.75
N ALA A 366 -11.15 6.04 8.76
CA ALA A 366 -10.66 6.58 7.49
C ALA A 366 -11.41 7.87 7.17
N TYR A 367 -10.68 8.87 6.71
CA TYR A 367 -11.17 10.21 6.41
C TYR A 367 -11.13 10.43 4.91
N LEU A 368 -12.28 10.76 4.30
CA LEU A 368 -12.37 11.15 2.90
C LEU A 368 -12.44 12.67 2.82
N TYR A 369 -11.53 13.24 2.03
CA TYR A 369 -11.48 14.65 1.68
C TYR A 369 -11.77 14.80 0.18
N ARG A 370 -12.51 15.84 -0.18
CA ARG A 370 -12.80 16.16 -1.59
C ARG A 370 -12.20 17.50 -1.97
N ARG A 371 -11.62 17.58 -3.16
CA ARG A 371 -11.02 18.79 -3.70
C ARG A 371 -12.11 19.72 -4.25
N ASN A 372 -12.32 20.85 -3.59
CA ASN A 372 -13.24 21.91 -4.02
C ASN A 372 -12.46 23.21 -4.26
N GLY A 373 -12.40 23.66 -5.52
CA GLY A 373 -11.73 24.93 -5.85
C GLY A 373 -10.24 24.98 -5.48
N GLY A 374 -9.56 23.82 -5.48
CA GLY A 374 -8.14 23.69 -5.12
C GLY A 374 -7.86 23.40 -3.65
N VAL A 375 -8.89 23.37 -2.80
CA VAL A 375 -8.78 23.08 -1.36
C VAL A 375 -9.35 21.68 -1.07
N TRP A 376 -8.72 20.93 -0.17
CA TRP A 376 -9.21 19.64 0.32
C TRP A 376 -10.11 19.87 1.54
N GLU A 377 -11.38 19.49 1.44
CA GLU A 377 -12.42 19.68 2.49
C GLU A 377 -13.02 18.36 2.98
#